data_AF-A0A554FQD0-F1
#
_entry.id   AF-A0A554FQD0-F1
#
_cell.length_a   1.000
_cell.length_b   1.000
_cell.length_c   1.000
_cell.angle_alpha   90.00
_cell.angle_beta   90.00
_cell.angle_gamma   90.00
#
_symmetry.space_group_name_H-M   'P 1'
#
loop_
_entity.id
_entity.type
_entity.pdbx_description
1 polymer ?
#
loop_
_entity_poly.entity_id
_entity_poly.type
_entity_poly.pdbx_seq_one_letter_code
_entity_poly.pdbx_strand_id
1 'polypeptide(L)'
;MISRFAALSVGALLLGAMPSGAKEPARRAPAQAAEPPADETLTLKRGAKQVLTVPGLTRVALGDPSIADVKTTGVDGVEVSALAAGKTTLIIWSGGTRRTYRIVVGG
;
A
#
# COMPACT_ATOMS: atom_id res chain seq x y z
N MET A 1 24.74 15.21 51.76
CA MET A 1 26.10 14.83 51.29
C MET A 1 26.17 15.21 49.82
N ILE A 2 26.60 16.45 49.51
CA ILE A 2 27.93 16.84 48.98
C ILE A 2 28.05 16.43 47.49
N SER A 3 27.72 17.34 46.56
CA SER A 3 28.63 18.30 45.86
C SER A 3 29.53 17.53 44.85
N ARG A 4 29.86 17.99 43.64
CA ARG A 4 30.51 19.27 43.35
C ARG A 4 30.33 19.72 41.89
N PHE A 5 30.08 21.01 41.75
CA PHE A 5 30.41 21.83 40.59
C PHE A 5 31.93 21.76 40.32
N ALA A 6 32.33 21.63 39.05
CA ALA A 6 33.67 21.99 38.61
C ALA A 6 33.59 22.58 37.20
N ALA A 7 33.85 23.88 37.15
CA ALA A 7 33.94 24.69 35.96
C ALA A 7 35.36 24.63 35.36
N LEU A 8 35.42 24.98 34.07
CA LEU A 8 36.56 25.54 33.32
C LEU A 8 37.86 24.75 33.18
N SER A 9 38.15 24.39 31.92
CA SER A 9 39.43 24.77 31.30
C SER A 9 39.31 24.82 29.78
N VAL A 10 39.52 26.02 29.26
CA VAL A 10 39.65 26.38 27.84
C VAL A 10 40.90 25.72 27.26
N GLY A 11 40.76 25.01 26.12
CA GLY A 11 41.87 24.45 25.35
C GLY A 11 41.70 24.79 23.87
N ALA A 12 42.67 25.53 23.34
CA ALA A 12 42.63 26.22 22.06
C ALA A 12 42.77 25.32 20.82
N LEU A 13 42.12 25.79 19.75
CA LEU A 13 42.32 25.59 18.31
C LEU A 13 43.37 24.56 17.84
N LEU A 14 42.90 23.60 17.04
CA LEU A 14 43.62 23.18 15.83
C LEU A 14 42.66 23.19 14.63
N LEU A 15 42.91 24.14 13.72
CA LEU A 15 42.34 24.19 12.37
C LEU A 15 42.81 22.94 11.61
N GLY A 16 41.86 22.10 11.18
CA GLY A 16 42.14 20.93 10.36
C GLY A 16 41.00 20.66 9.39
N ALA A 17 41.13 21.22 8.20
CA ALA A 17 40.53 20.82 6.92
C ALA A 17 39.16 20.11 6.94
N MET A 18 38.10 20.88 6.69
CA MET A 18 36.83 20.34 6.18
C MET A 18 37.01 19.96 4.71
N PRO A 19 36.89 18.69 4.29
CA PRO A 19 36.54 18.41 2.91
C PRO A 19 35.09 18.85 2.73
N SER A 20 34.93 20.00 2.07
CA SER A 20 33.68 20.43 1.46
C SER A 20 33.32 19.46 0.34
N GLY A 21 32.80 18.29 0.73
CA GLY A 21 32.16 17.32 -0.14
C GLY A 21 30.66 17.61 -0.17
N ALA A 22 30.28 18.70 -0.81
CA ALA A 22 28.88 18.97 -1.07
C ALA A 22 28.27 17.87 -1.96
N LYS A 23 27.02 17.53 -1.63
CA LYS A 23 25.98 17.10 -2.57
C LYS A 23 26.02 15.63 -2.99
N GLU A 24 25.58 14.74 -2.11
CA GLU A 24 24.79 13.60 -2.58
C GLU A 24 23.30 14.02 -2.49
N PRO A 25 22.64 14.33 -3.62
CA PRO A 25 21.20 14.48 -3.59
C PRO A 25 20.66 13.13 -3.15
N ALA A 26 19.78 13.12 -2.15
CA ALA A 26 18.93 11.98 -1.91
C ALA A 26 18.21 11.67 -3.23
N ARG A 27 18.79 10.77 -4.03
CA ARG A 27 18.13 10.14 -5.15
C ARG A 27 17.04 9.31 -4.49
N ARG A 28 15.91 9.95 -4.22
CA ARG A 28 14.62 9.28 -4.18
C ARG A 28 14.54 8.63 -5.55
N ALA A 29 15.00 7.38 -5.66
CA ALA A 29 14.48 6.51 -6.68
C ALA A 29 12.97 6.72 -6.64
N PRO A 30 12.29 6.96 -7.77
CA PRO A 30 10.84 6.99 -7.75
C PRO A 30 10.44 5.72 -7.01
N ALA A 31 9.78 5.87 -5.86
CA ALA A 31 9.04 4.78 -5.29
C ALA A 31 7.97 4.52 -6.37
N GLN A 32 8.31 3.68 -7.36
CA GLN A 32 7.30 2.97 -8.11
C GLN A 32 6.41 2.41 -7.02
N ALA A 33 5.20 2.94 -6.91
CA ALA A 33 4.24 2.47 -5.95
C ALA A 33 4.08 0.97 -6.23
N ALA A 34 4.79 0.16 -5.46
CA ALA A 34 4.75 -1.28 -5.62
C ALA A 34 3.32 -1.66 -5.30
N GLU A 35 2.58 -2.11 -6.32
CA GLU A 35 1.21 -2.55 -6.13
C GLU A 35 1.23 -3.62 -5.03
N PRO A 36 0.39 -3.51 -3.99
CA PRO A 36 0.41 -4.45 -2.86
C PRO A 36 0.26 -5.88 -3.39
N PRO A 37 0.99 -6.86 -2.83
CA PRO A 37 0.94 -8.23 -3.32
C PRO A 37 -0.50 -8.72 -3.33
N ALA A 38 -0.93 -9.27 -4.47
CA ALA A 38 -2.23 -9.88 -4.63
C ALA A 38 -2.07 -11.39 -4.54
N ASP A 39 -2.95 -12.03 -3.78
CA ASP A 39 -3.04 -13.48 -3.69
C ASP A 39 -3.51 -14.07 -5.04
N GLU A 40 -4.37 -13.32 -5.76
CA GLU A 40 -4.97 -13.75 -7.02
C GLU A 40 -5.23 -12.56 -7.96
N THR A 41 -5.25 -12.80 -9.28
CA THR A 41 -5.58 -11.79 -10.29
C THR A 41 -6.86 -12.17 -11.04
N LEU A 42 -7.86 -11.30 -10.99
CA LEU A 42 -9.12 -11.40 -11.72
C LEU A 42 -9.04 -10.54 -12.98
N THR A 43 -9.02 -11.20 -14.15
CA THR A 43 -9.04 -10.49 -15.44
C THR A 43 -10.46 -10.46 -15.98
N LEU A 44 -11.03 -9.27 -16.14
CA LEU A 44 -12.39 -9.05 -16.59
C LEU A 44 -12.40 -8.19 -17.85
N LYS A 45 -13.42 -8.33 -18.70
CA LYS A 45 -13.68 -7.36 -19.77
C LYS A 45 -14.56 -6.25 -19.23
N ARG A 46 -14.42 -5.03 -19.75
CA ARG A 46 -15.35 -3.93 -19.43
C ARG A 46 -16.80 -4.34 -19.68
N GLY A 47 -17.67 -4.05 -18.71
CA GLY A 47 -19.08 -4.45 -18.70
C GLY A 47 -19.33 -5.88 -18.22
N ALA A 48 -18.29 -6.69 -18.02
CA ALA A 48 -18.45 -8.04 -17.48
C ALA A 48 -18.76 -7.99 -15.98
N LYS A 49 -19.50 -8.99 -15.53
CA LYS A 49 -19.79 -9.25 -14.12
C LYS A 49 -19.29 -10.63 -13.75
N GLN A 50 -18.67 -10.74 -12.57
CA GLN A 50 -18.20 -11.99 -12.02
C GLN A 50 -18.70 -12.12 -10.59
N VAL A 51 -19.31 -13.25 -10.25
CA VAL A 51 -19.69 -13.53 -8.87
C VAL A 51 -18.64 -14.44 -8.24
N LEU A 52 -18.17 -14.04 -7.05
CA LEU A 52 -17.29 -14.81 -6.20
C LEU A 52 -18.12 -15.38 -5.04
N THR A 53 -17.98 -16.67 -4.78
CA THR A 53 -18.55 -17.31 -3.59
C THR A 53 -17.49 -17.32 -2.49
N VAL A 54 -17.77 -16.62 -1.40
CA VAL A 54 -16.87 -16.43 -0.27
C VAL A 54 -17.62 -16.81 1.02
N PRO A 55 -17.57 -18.09 1.42
CA PRO A 55 -18.20 -18.56 2.65
C PRO A 55 -17.73 -17.78 3.88
N GLY A 56 -18.67 -17.33 4.71
CA GLY A 56 -18.34 -16.58 5.93
C GLY A 56 -17.80 -15.18 5.64
N LEU A 57 -18.31 -14.53 4.59
CA LEU A 57 -17.99 -13.15 4.23
C LEU A 57 -18.29 -12.22 5.41
N THR A 58 -17.32 -11.36 5.74
CA THR A 58 -17.45 -10.38 6.84
C THR A 58 -17.23 -8.95 6.39
N ARG A 59 -16.37 -8.75 5.38
CA ARG A 59 -16.05 -7.41 4.88
C ARG A 59 -15.54 -7.48 3.45
N VAL A 60 -15.77 -6.39 2.72
CA VAL A 60 -15.20 -6.13 1.40
C VAL A 60 -14.64 -4.70 1.37
N ALA A 61 -13.52 -4.51 0.67
CA ALA A 61 -12.98 -3.19 0.36
C ALA A 61 -12.49 -3.15 -1.08
N LEU A 62 -12.82 -2.07 -1.78
CA LEU A 62 -12.42 -1.82 -3.15
C LEU A 62 -11.53 -0.57 -3.19
N GLY A 63 -10.41 -0.65 -3.91
CA GLY A 63 -9.45 0.44 -3.99
C GLY A 63 -9.93 1.63 -4.82
N ASP A 64 -10.44 1.35 -6.02
CA ASP A 64 -10.95 2.36 -6.96
C ASP A 64 -12.32 1.95 -7.50
N PRO A 65 -13.41 2.63 -7.07
CA PRO A 65 -14.78 2.36 -7.53
C PRO A 65 -15.07 2.91 -8.93
N SER A 66 -14.15 3.64 -9.56
CA SER A 66 -14.31 4.12 -10.94
C SER A 66 -13.96 3.03 -11.96
N ILE A 67 -13.15 2.04 -11.56
CA ILE A 67 -12.67 0.94 -12.41
C ILE A 67 -13.58 -0.28 -12.29
N ALA A 68 -14.02 -0.60 -11.08
CA ALA A 68 -14.94 -1.70 -10.81
C ALA A 68 -15.98 -1.27 -9.76
N ASP A 69 -17.08 -1.99 -9.68
CA ASP A 69 -18.04 -1.91 -8.58
C ASP A 69 -18.13 -3.28 -7.90
N VAL A 70 -18.40 -3.29 -6.60
CA VAL A 70 -18.52 -4.52 -5.84
C VAL A 70 -19.76 -4.49 -4.97
N LYS A 71 -20.60 -5.50 -5.14
CA LYS A 71 -21.85 -5.67 -4.38
C LYS A 71 -21.88 -7.03 -3.73
N THR A 72 -22.20 -7.07 -2.44
CA THR A 72 -22.46 -8.32 -1.74
C THR A 72 -23.86 -8.83 -2.10
N THR A 73 -23.96 -10.09 -2.51
CA THR A 73 -25.20 -10.75 -2.91
C THR A 73 -25.50 -11.92 -1.97
N GLY A 74 -26.53 -11.80 -1.15
CA GLY A 74 -26.85 -12.80 -0.14
C GLY A 74 -25.82 -12.84 1.01
N VAL A 75 -25.59 -14.03 1.58
CA VAL A 75 -24.71 -14.21 2.74
C VAL A 75 -23.24 -14.34 2.33
N ASP A 76 -22.97 -15.08 1.24
CA ASP A 76 -21.61 -15.47 0.84
C ASP A 76 -21.25 -15.02 -0.59
N GLY A 77 -22.08 -14.22 -1.25
CA GLY A 77 -21.82 -13.79 -2.62
C GLY A 77 -21.19 -12.41 -2.69
N VAL A 78 -20.22 -12.24 -3.59
CA VAL A 78 -19.64 -10.94 -3.95
C VAL A 78 -19.65 -10.81 -5.47
N GLU A 79 -20.54 -9.98 -6.00
CA GLU A 79 -20.56 -9.59 -7.41
C GLU A 79 -19.56 -8.48 -7.66
N VAL A 80 -18.64 -8.70 -8.59
CA VAL A 80 -17.67 -7.74 -9.10
C VAL A 80 -18.09 -7.33 -10.51
N SER A 81 -18.36 -6.05 -10.71
CA SER A 81 -18.73 -5.47 -12.01
C SER A 81 -17.56 -4.65 -12.55
N ALA A 82 -17.10 -4.94 -13.77
CA ALA A 82 -16.04 -4.17 -14.41
C ALA A 82 -16.61 -2.93 -15.12
N LEU A 83 -16.26 -1.73 -14.67
CA LEU A 83 -16.84 -0.46 -15.17
C LEU A 83 -15.97 0.19 -16.24
N ALA A 84 -14.66 0.32 -15.97
CA ALA A 84 -13.72 1.00 -16.85
C ALA A 84 -12.41 0.21 -16.96
N ALA A 85 -11.70 0.38 -18.08
CA ALA A 85 -10.40 -0.28 -18.28
C ALA A 85 -9.39 0.28 -17.26
N GLY A 86 -8.59 -0.61 -16.67
CA GLY A 86 -7.66 -0.24 -15.62
C GLY A 86 -7.33 -1.39 -14.67
N LYS A 87 -6.67 -1.06 -13.57
CA LYS A 87 -6.34 -2.01 -12.50
C LYS A 87 -6.81 -1.46 -11.17
N THR A 88 -7.44 -2.30 -10.36
CA THR A 88 -7.86 -1.95 -9.00
C THR A 88 -7.64 -3.14 -8.08
N THR A 89 -7.71 -2.91 -6.77
CA THR A 89 -7.50 -3.96 -5.76
C THR A 89 -8.80 -4.19 -5.01
N LEU A 90 -9.18 -5.46 -4.85
CA LEU A 90 -10.29 -5.90 -4.05
C LEU A 90 -9.76 -6.71 -2.87
N ILE A 91 -10.18 -6.36 -1.66
CA ILE A 91 -9.82 -7.08 -0.44
C ILE A 91 -11.10 -7.67 0.14
N ILE A 92 -11.06 -8.97 0.43
CA ILE A 92 -12.18 -9.69 1.02
C ILE A 92 -11.73 -10.32 2.34
N TRP A 93 -12.54 -10.15 3.38
CA TRP A 93 -12.35 -10.81 4.67
C TRP A 93 -13.43 -11.88 4.86
N SER A 94 -13.00 -13.10 5.15
CA SER A 94 -13.89 -14.23 5.43
C SER A 94 -13.27 -15.19 6.42
N GLY A 95 -14.07 -15.65 7.38
CA GLY A 95 -13.64 -16.67 8.36
C GLY A 95 -12.36 -16.31 9.13
N GLY A 96 -12.10 -15.03 9.39
CA GLY A 96 -10.87 -14.54 10.06
C GLY A 96 -9.65 -14.43 9.14
N THR A 97 -9.76 -14.78 7.86
CA THR A 97 -8.70 -14.64 6.85
C THR A 97 -8.98 -13.44 5.93
N ARG A 98 -7.92 -12.84 5.39
CA ARG A 98 -7.98 -11.78 4.38
C ARG A 98 -7.39 -12.27 3.06
N ARG A 99 -8.11 -12.08 1.95
CA ARG A 99 -7.63 -12.32 0.59
C ARG A 99 -7.60 -11.04 -0.22
N THR A 100 -6.55 -10.86 -1.01
CA THR A 100 -6.32 -9.70 -1.87
C THR A 100 -6.37 -10.13 -3.33
N TYR A 101 -7.31 -9.55 -4.08
CA TYR A 101 -7.48 -9.75 -5.51
C TYR A 101 -7.02 -8.52 -6.27
N ARG A 102 -6.25 -8.73 -7.32
CA ARG A 102 -6.00 -7.68 -8.33
C ARG A 102 -7.03 -7.81 -9.43
N ILE A 103 -7.85 -6.79 -9.62
CA ILE A 103 -8.79 -6.72 -10.72
C ILE A 103 -8.11 -6.01 -11.88
N VAL A 104 -8.05 -6.66 -13.04
CA VAL A 104 -7.55 -6.10 -14.30
C VAL A 104 -8.71 -6.08 -15.27
N VAL A 105 -9.13 -4.88 -15.67
CA VAL A 105 -10.21 -4.68 -16.63
C VAL A 105 -9.62 -4.37 -18.01
N GLY A 106 -9.85 -5.29 -18.95
CA GLY A 106 -9.54 -5.12 -20.36
C GLY A 106 -10.55 -4.24 -21.09
N GLY A 107 -10.10 -3.62 -22.18
CA GLY A 107 -10.93 -2.84 -23.10
C GLY A 107 -11.91 -3.69 -23.91
#